data_AF-A0A9X7VZ66-F1
#
_entry.id   AF-A0A9X7VZ66-F1
#
_cell.length_a   1.000
_cell.length_b   1.000
_cell.length_c   1.000
_cell.angle_alpha   90.00
_cell.angle_beta   90.00
_cell.angle_gamma   90.00
#
_symmetry.space_group_name_H-M   'P 1'
#
loop_
_entity.id
_entity.type
_entity.pdbx_description
1 polymer ?
#
loop_
_entity_poly.entity_id
_entity_poly.type
_entity_poly.pdbx_seq_one_letter_code
_entity_poly.pdbx_strand_id
1 'polypeptide(L)'
;MDSTMHQGLARSRWARWSVYALTFFPLIDFALRNTPHLHIIGSVWSIIVLLILAVIAWKRVSSGDRPAAFSWYKYAGWYIVYILALMFMGLGLSHPIVAVDGFRADVFYMLFAFLIPFVVVPEDVPKLLHAIVSLAILVGVHGLFQYILAVPIPHGWVDVNEHVRTRVFSIITSPNELGSYMALTEPLIAGLFLYERNRMRKWIYGVGFFACVGTHIFTYDRGSLLALILALVVVAALIRPRLLILVVILGVIGFFLPPIHHRFADLFSPVYLLKAQQGGRLYRWGVAFDTMSQNPLFGGGLGHYGGSVASDFGLGIYSDNYYMKVLGESGLIGLVLFMGMHLALLREVFKRTVKRMEGRKRYVVIGGFIGLVAVVIHNGVENVFEFGPMTVLYFTIATLLLIWGRGEEKNLNAGEEHLVSDSPTASA
;
A
#
# COMPACT_ATOMS: atom_id res chain seq x y z
N MET A 1 -26.91 28.74 11.94
CA MET A 1 -25.57 28.12 12.10
C MET A 1 -25.78 26.63 12.30
N ASP A 2 -25.99 25.89 11.21
CA ASP A 2 -26.17 24.43 11.27
C ASP A 2 -25.73 23.79 9.94
N SER A 3 -24.50 24.09 9.50
CA SER A 3 -23.96 23.72 8.17
C SER A 3 -22.85 22.66 8.19
N THR A 4 -22.62 22.02 9.34
CA THR A 4 -21.56 21.00 9.50
C THR A 4 -22.03 19.59 9.19
N MET A 5 -23.35 19.32 9.15
CA MET A 5 -23.86 17.93 9.04
C MET A 5 -23.77 17.27 7.65
N HIS A 6 -23.33 17.96 6.59
CA HIS A 6 -23.33 17.39 5.22
C HIS A 6 -22.08 17.70 4.37
N GLN A 7 -20.87 17.65 4.93
CA GLN A 7 -19.63 17.96 4.17
C GLN A 7 -18.89 16.73 3.57
N GLY A 8 -19.32 15.50 3.87
CA GLY A 8 -18.70 14.24 3.43
C GLY A 8 -19.25 13.61 2.14
N LEU A 9 -19.05 12.30 1.99
CA LEU A 9 -19.55 11.49 0.85
C LEU A 9 -21.09 11.52 0.71
N ALA A 10 -21.80 12.01 1.72
CA ALA A 10 -23.23 12.27 1.69
C ALA A 10 -23.63 13.30 0.60
N ARG A 11 -22.79 14.31 0.36
CA ARG A 11 -23.13 15.49 -0.45
C ARG A 11 -23.09 15.24 -1.97
N SER A 12 -22.23 14.34 -2.43
CA SER A 12 -22.01 14.10 -3.86
C SER A 12 -22.02 12.61 -4.16
N ARG A 13 -22.96 12.17 -5.01
CA ARG A 13 -23.00 10.80 -5.53
C ARG A 13 -21.71 10.46 -6.28
N TRP A 14 -21.18 11.40 -7.06
CA TRP A 14 -19.93 11.23 -7.79
C TRP A 14 -18.73 11.03 -6.87
N ALA A 15 -18.63 11.82 -5.79
CA ALA A 15 -17.59 11.64 -4.78
C ALA A 15 -17.69 10.26 -4.11
N ARG A 16 -18.91 9.89 -3.71
CA ARG A 16 -19.19 8.59 -3.09
C ARG A 16 -18.76 7.43 -3.96
N TRP A 17 -19.27 7.36 -5.19
CA TRP A 17 -18.97 6.26 -6.10
C TRP A 17 -17.49 6.23 -6.49
N SER A 18 -16.84 7.38 -6.64
CA SER A 18 -15.40 7.46 -6.91
C SER A 18 -14.58 6.85 -5.78
N VAL A 19 -14.84 7.23 -4.52
CA VAL A 19 -14.08 6.72 -3.36
C VAL A 19 -14.37 5.23 -3.10
N TYR A 20 -15.61 4.78 -3.30
CA TYR A 20 -15.90 3.35 -3.26
C TYR A 20 -15.22 2.60 -4.41
N ALA A 21 -15.12 3.18 -5.60
CA ALA A 21 -14.37 2.56 -6.70
C ALA A 21 -12.88 2.39 -6.36
N LEU A 22 -12.26 3.33 -5.63
CA LEU A 22 -10.90 3.17 -5.11
C LEU A 22 -10.82 2.09 -4.02
N THR A 23 -11.84 1.99 -3.16
CA THR A 23 -11.92 0.95 -2.12
C THR A 23 -12.03 -0.45 -2.73
N PHE A 24 -12.79 -0.57 -3.82
CA PHE A 24 -12.99 -1.82 -4.56
C PHE A 24 -12.09 -1.95 -5.79
N PHE A 25 -10.98 -1.19 -5.83
CA PHE A 25 -10.11 -1.10 -7.02
C PHE A 25 -9.67 -2.47 -7.55
N PRO A 26 -9.16 -3.41 -6.72
CA PRO A 26 -8.72 -4.71 -7.24
C PRO A 26 -9.84 -5.50 -7.92
N LEU A 27 -11.06 -5.43 -7.39
CA LEU A 27 -12.22 -6.13 -7.93
C LEU A 27 -12.71 -5.49 -9.24
N ILE A 28 -12.80 -4.16 -9.25
CA ILE A 28 -13.26 -3.42 -10.44
C ILE A 28 -12.25 -3.56 -11.57
N ASP A 29 -10.96 -3.40 -11.28
CA ASP A 29 -9.90 -3.51 -12.27
C ASP A 29 -9.84 -4.93 -12.86
N PHE A 30 -9.89 -5.96 -12.00
CA PHE A 30 -9.97 -7.35 -12.43
C PHE A 30 -11.19 -7.60 -13.32
N ALA A 31 -12.39 -7.17 -12.89
CA ALA A 31 -13.61 -7.40 -13.65
C ALA A 31 -13.59 -6.72 -15.02
N LEU A 32 -13.14 -5.46 -15.09
CA LEU A 32 -13.09 -4.70 -16.34
C LEU A 32 -12.05 -5.26 -17.31
N ARG A 33 -10.88 -5.69 -16.82
CA ARG A 33 -9.81 -6.24 -17.68
C ARG A 33 -10.10 -7.65 -18.17
N ASN A 34 -10.79 -8.48 -17.38
CA ASN A 34 -11.05 -9.88 -17.72
C ASN A 34 -12.43 -10.11 -18.39
N THR A 35 -13.26 -9.07 -18.54
CA THR A 35 -14.53 -9.19 -19.26
C THR A 35 -14.35 -8.84 -20.75
N PRO A 36 -14.73 -9.73 -21.68
CA PRO A 36 -14.71 -9.42 -23.12
C PRO A 36 -15.44 -8.10 -23.41
N HIS A 37 -14.91 -7.32 -24.35
CA HIS A 37 -15.41 -5.97 -24.75
C HIS A 37 -15.23 -4.84 -23.72
N LEU A 38 -14.87 -5.11 -22.46
CA LEU A 38 -14.65 -4.06 -21.44
C LEU A 38 -13.17 -3.75 -21.19
N HIS A 39 -12.24 -4.46 -21.84
CA HIS A 39 -10.79 -4.29 -21.63
C HIS A 39 -10.32 -2.83 -21.82
N ILE A 40 -10.87 -2.12 -22.81
CA ILE A 40 -10.55 -0.70 -23.06
C ILE A 40 -10.94 0.16 -21.85
N ILE A 41 -12.09 -0.11 -21.24
CA ILE A 41 -12.56 0.57 -20.03
C ILE A 41 -11.63 0.25 -18.86
N GLY A 42 -11.16 -1.00 -18.75
CA GLY A 42 -10.16 -1.43 -17.77
C GLY A 42 -8.87 -0.60 -17.81
N SER A 43 -8.46 -0.13 -18.98
CA SER A 43 -7.27 0.71 -19.14
C SER A 43 -7.45 2.17 -18.75
N VAL A 44 -8.68 2.71 -18.76
CA VAL A 44 -8.94 4.16 -18.60
C VAL A 44 -9.81 4.54 -17.40
N TRP A 45 -10.51 3.59 -16.77
CA TRP A 45 -11.49 3.89 -15.72
C TRP A 45 -10.87 4.63 -14.53
N SER A 46 -9.65 4.27 -14.14
CA SER A 46 -8.94 4.92 -13.04
C SER A 46 -8.61 6.38 -13.36
N ILE A 47 -8.33 6.70 -14.63
CA ILE A 47 -8.13 8.07 -15.12
C ILE A 47 -9.44 8.86 -14.99
N ILE A 48 -10.56 8.26 -15.38
CA ILE A 48 -11.89 8.89 -15.26
C ILE A 48 -12.20 9.21 -13.79
N VAL A 49 -11.96 8.26 -12.87
CA VAL A 49 -12.16 8.48 -11.43
C VAL A 49 -11.25 9.60 -10.91
N LEU A 50 -9.97 9.62 -11.33
CA LEU A 50 -9.04 10.68 -10.97
C LEU A 50 -9.53 12.06 -11.44
N LEU A 51 -9.99 12.16 -12.69
CA LEU A 51 -10.52 13.41 -13.27
C LEU A 51 -11.78 13.88 -12.54
N ILE A 52 -12.71 12.99 -12.20
CA ILE A 52 -13.90 13.34 -11.42
C ILE A 52 -13.49 13.93 -10.07
N LEU A 53 -12.56 13.28 -9.36
CA LEU A 53 -12.07 13.76 -8.08
C LEU A 53 -11.31 15.10 -8.21
N ALA A 54 -10.53 15.27 -9.28
CA ALA A 54 -9.82 16.51 -9.57
C ALA A 54 -10.79 17.67 -9.85
N VAL A 55 -11.88 17.44 -10.60
CA VAL A 55 -12.92 18.45 -10.84
C VAL A 55 -13.63 18.83 -9.54
N ILE A 56 -13.91 17.86 -8.66
CA ILE A 56 -14.51 18.15 -7.34
C ILE A 56 -13.54 18.96 -6.47
N ALA A 57 -12.26 18.59 -6.45
CA ALA A 57 -11.22 19.30 -5.72
C ALA A 57 -11.08 20.74 -6.25
N TRP A 58 -11.01 20.93 -7.57
CA TRP A 58 -11.00 22.26 -8.21
C TRP A 58 -12.18 23.10 -7.74
N LYS A 59 -13.41 22.59 -7.85
CA LYS A 59 -14.61 23.33 -7.44
C LYS A 59 -14.55 23.78 -5.98
N ARG A 60 -14.06 22.93 -5.08
CA ARG A 60 -13.89 23.27 -3.66
C ARG A 60 -12.82 24.34 -3.45
N VAL A 61 -11.66 24.20 -4.10
CA VAL A 61 -10.58 25.19 -4.05
C VAL A 61 -11.06 26.55 -4.55
N SER A 62 -11.80 26.58 -5.67
CA SER A 62 -12.37 27.80 -6.24
C SER A 62 -13.46 28.43 -5.36
N SER A 63 -14.18 27.63 -4.56
CA SER A 63 -15.15 28.12 -3.58
C SER A 63 -14.54 28.47 -2.22
N GLY A 64 -13.21 28.42 -2.08
CA GLY A 64 -12.50 28.74 -0.83
C GLY A 64 -12.44 27.60 0.20
N ASP A 65 -13.02 26.43 -0.09
CA ASP A 65 -12.96 25.24 0.78
C ASP A 65 -11.67 24.47 0.48
N ARG A 66 -10.61 24.76 1.24
CA ARG A 66 -9.30 24.11 1.12
C ARG A 66 -9.03 23.26 2.35
N PRO A 67 -9.13 21.92 2.27
CA PRO A 67 -8.68 21.04 3.34
C PRO A 67 -7.21 21.34 3.65
N ALA A 68 -6.85 21.38 4.93
CA ALA A 68 -5.46 21.56 5.33
C ALA A 68 -4.57 20.49 4.65
N ALA A 69 -3.43 20.89 4.13
CA ALA A 69 -2.48 19.95 3.52
C ALA A 69 -1.82 19.09 4.60
N PHE A 70 -1.56 17.82 4.28
CA PHE A 70 -0.70 16.99 5.12
C PHE A 70 0.77 17.37 4.91
N SER A 71 1.58 17.25 5.95
CA SER A 71 2.98 17.67 5.92
C SER A 71 3.84 16.83 4.97
N TRP A 72 3.47 15.58 4.70
CA TRP A 72 4.19 14.69 3.79
C TRP A 72 4.05 15.12 2.31
N TYR A 73 2.99 15.89 1.97
CA TYR A 73 2.74 16.37 0.59
C TYR A 73 3.91 17.16 0.02
N LYS A 74 4.67 17.88 0.85
CA LYS A 74 5.86 18.61 0.38
C LYS A 74 6.95 17.67 -0.15
N TYR A 75 7.16 16.53 0.48
CA TYR A 75 8.17 15.54 0.05
C TYR A 75 7.71 14.81 -1.20
N ALA A 76 6.42 14.49 -1.27
CA ALA A 76 5.82 13.95 -2.48
C ALA A 76 5.89 14.94 -3.65
N GLY A 77 5.66 16.23 -3.39
CA GLY A 77 5.81 17.29 -4.39
C GLY A 77 7.25 17.35 -4.94
N TRP A 78 8.26 17.28 -4.08
CA TRP A 78 9.66 17.22 -4.52
C TRP A 78 9.96 15.99 -5.38
N TYR A 79 9.46 14.82 -4.97
CA TYR A 79 9.59 13.60 -5.78
C TYR A 79 8.90 13.75 -7.14
N ILE A 80 7.65 14.21 -7.18
CA ILE A 80 6.88 14.38 -8.44
C ILE A 80 7.58 15.38 -9.36
N VAL A 81 8.04 16.53 -8.86
CA VAL A 81 8.76 17.52 -9.65
C VAL A 81 10.05 16.94 -10.20
N TYR A 82 10.76 16.12 -9.41
CA TYR A 82 11.98 15.46 -9.85
C TYR A 82 11.72 14.43 -10.96
N ILE A 83 10.73 13.53 -10.79
CA ILE A 83 10.36 12.55 -11.81
C ILE A 83 9.84 13.26 -13.08
N LEU A 84 9.09 14.36 -12.94
CA LEU A 84 8.69 15.18 -14.08
C LEU A 84 9.89 15.79 -14.81
N ALA A 85 10.90 16.27 -14.08
CA ALA A 85 12.12 16.80 -14.68
C ALA A 85 12.91 15.70 -15.42
N LEU A 86 13.01 14.50 -14.83
CA LEU A 86 13.64 13.34 -15.47
C LEU A 86 12.93 12.93 -16.76
N MET A 87 11.59 13.00 -16.81
CA MET A 87 10.82 12.72 -18.02
C MET A 87 11.25 13.60 -19.21
N PHE A 88 11.69 14.84 -18.95
CA PHE A 88 12.15 15.79 -19.97
C PHE A 88 13.68 15.82 -20.15
N MET A 89 14.43 14.92 -19.50
CA MET A 89 15.90 14.91 -19.56
C MET A 89 16.41 13.87 -20.54
N GLY A 90 17.35 14.24 -21.43
CA GLY A 90 18.18 13.33 -22.25
C GLY A 90 17.46 12.15 -22.90
N LEU A 91 17.48 10.99 -22.23
CA LEU A 91 16.81 9.76 -22.65
C LEU A 91 15.28 9.89 -22.70
N GLY A 92 14.69 10.70 -21.81
CA GLY A 92 13.26 10.97 -21.82
C GLY A 92 12.79 11.71 -23.07
N LEU A 93 13.63 12.62 -23.60
CA LEU A 93 13.38 13.29 -24.89
C LEU A 93 13.63 12.36 -26.09
N SER A 94 14.50 11.36 -25.92
CA SER A 94 14.87 10.41 -26.97
C SER A 94 13.82 9.30 -27.13
N HIS A 95 13.14 8.92 -26.04
CA HIS A 95 12.04 7.96 -26.02
C HIS A 95 10.80 8.51 -25.26
N PRO A 96 10.06 9.48 -25.86
CA PRO A 96 9.00 10.19 -25.15
C PRO A 96 7.87 9.29 -24.62
N ILE A 97 7.50 8.23 -25.35
CA ILE A 97 6.44 7.30 -24.93
C ILE A 97 6.86 6.54 -23.67
N VAL A 98 8.08 6.00 -23.67
CA VAL A 98 8.66 5.25 -22.53
C VAL A 98 8.76 6.17 -21.31
N ALA A 99 9.21 7.41 -21.51
CA ALA A 99 9.33 8.39 -20.44
C ALA A 99 7.97 8.75 -19.81
N VAL A 100 6.94 8.96 -20.64
CA VAL A 100 5.58 9.26 -20.18
C VAL A 100 4.96 8.07 -19.46
N ASP A 101 5.14 6.85 -19.97
CA ASP A 101 4.64 5.65 -19.30
C ASP A 101 5.37 5.36 -17.99
N GLY A 102 6.68 5.58 -17.95
CA GLY A 102 7.47 5.51 -16.71
C GLY A 102 7.03 6.54 -15.67
N PHE A 103 6.86 7.80 -16.08
CA PHE A 103 6.30 8.85 -15.22
C PHE A 103 4.91 8.47 -14.69
N ARG A 104 4.05 7.94 -15.56
CA ARG A 104 2.70 7.50 -15.21
C ARG A 104 2.74 6.37 -14.20
N ALA A 105 3.61 5.37 -14.38
CA ALA A 105 3.76 4.25 -13.45
C ALA A 105 4.13 4.73 -12.04
N ASP A 106 5.07 5.69 -11.94
CA ASP A 106 5.56 6.16 -10.64
C ASP A 106 4.64 7.17 -9.94
N VAL A 107 3.94 8.02 -10.69
CA VAL A 107 3.21 9.18 -10.13
C VAL A 107 1.70 8.99 -10.12
N PHE A 108 1.11 8.31 -11.10
CA PHE A 108 -0.34 8.37 -11.33
C PHE A 108 -1.18 7.95 -10.12
N TYR A 109 -0.85 6.80 -9.53
CA TYR A 109 -1.65 6.22 -8.44
C TYR A 109 -1.50 6.97 -7.11
N MET A 110 -0.39 7.67 -6.87
CA MET A 110 -0.25 8.50 -5.66
C MET A 110 -1.13 9.75 -5.70
N LEU A 111 -1.55 10.22 -6.88
CA LEU A 111 -2.38 11.43 -7.03
C LEU A 111 -3.72 11.31 -6.27
N PHE A 112 -4.26 10.09 -6.13
CA PHE A 112 -5.47 9.87 -5.33
C PHE A 112 -5.32 10.32 -3.87
N ALA A 113 -4.12 10.20 -3.28
CA ALA A 113 -3.85 10.62 -1.91
C ALA A 113 -4.13 12.11 -1.68
N PHE A 114 -3.84 12.95 -2.69
CA PHE A 114 -4.05 14.39 -2.62
C PHE A 114 -5.51 14.79 -2.81
N LEU A 115 -6.29 13.96 -3.51
CA LEU A 115 -7.68 14.25 -3.87
C LEU A 115 -8.70 13.74 -2.85
N ILE A 116 -8.43 12.60 -2.19
CA ILE A 116 -9.33 12.02 -1.18
C ILE A 116 -9.74 13.02 -0.07
N PRO A 117 -8.86 13.88 0.47
CA PRO A 117 -9.25 14.84 1.52
C PRO A 117 -10.26 15.90 1.09
N PHE A 118 -10.46 16.10 -0.22
CA PHE A 118 -11.50 16.98 -0.75
C PHE A 118 -12.89 16.34 -0.75
N VAL A 119 -13.00 15.03 -0.49
CA VAL A 119 -14.27 14.31 -0.61
C VAL A 119 -14.63 13.50 0.63
N VAL A 120 -13.64 13.09 1.41
CA VAL A 120 -13.82 12.28 2.63
C VAL A 120 -13.66 13.13 3.88
N VAL A 121 -14.58 12.98 4.82
CA VAL A 121 -14.52 13.55 6.18
C VAL A 121 -14.24 12.46 7.22
N PRO A 122 -13.82 12.80 8.46
CA PRO A 122 -13.49 11.81 9.48
C PRO A 122 -14.59 10.78 9.77
N GLU A 123 -15.86 11.18 9.66
CA GLU A 123 -17.03 10.34 9.92
C GLU A 123 -17.23 9.25 8.85
N ASP A 124 -16.70 9.45 7.64
CA ASP A 124 -16.76 8.49 6.54
C ASP A 124 -15.68 7.40 6.68
N VAL A 125 -14.58 7.68 7.37
CA VAL A 125 -13.40 6.80 7.44
C VAL A 125 -13.73 5.40 7.96
N PRO A 126 -14.44 5.21 9.09
CA PRO A 126 -14.75 3.87 9.56
C PRO A 126 -15.52 3.03 8.54
N LYS A 127 -16.47 3.64 7.82
CA LYS A 127 -17.26 2.95 6.78
C LYS A 127 -16.40 2.48 5.61
N LEU A 128 -15.46 3.32 5.17
CA LEU A 128 -14.52 2.98 4.10
C LEU A 128 -13.55 1.87 4.53
N LEU A 129 -13.02 1.92 5.76
CA LEU A 129 -12.17 0.85 6.30
C LEU A 129 -12.92 -0.49 6.41
N HIS A 130 -14.19 -0.47 6.81
CA HIS A 130 -15.05 -1.66 6.80
C HIS A 130 -15.25 -2.21 5.37
N ALA A 131 -15.40 -1.34 4.37
CA ALA A 131 -15.54 -1.75 2.97
C ALA A 131 -14.25 -2.37 2.41
N ILE A 132 -13.09 -1.75 2.68
CA ILE A 132 -11.76 -2.28 2.34
C ILE A 132 -11.59 -3.69 2.93
N VAL A 133 -11.84 -3.84 4.24
CA VAL A 133 -11.68 -5.13 4.92
C VAL A 133 -12.68 -6.18 4.43
N SER A 134 -13.92 -5.77 4.12
CA SER A 134 -14.90 -6.70 3.57
C SER A 134 -14.45 -7.26 2.22
N LEU A 135 -13.92 -6.41 1.32
CA LEU A 135 -13.32 -6.89 0.08
C LEU A 135 -12.12 -7.79 0.37
N ALA A 136 -11.26 -7.41 1.32
CA ALA A 136 -10.07 -8.20 1.61
C ALA A 136 -10.38 -9.61 2.10
N ILE A 137 -11.42 -9.75 2.94
CA ILE A 137 -11.94 -11.04 3.38
C ILE A 137 -12.47 -11.84 2.19
N LEU A 138 -13.20 -11.23 1.26
CA LEU A 138 -13.67 -11.93 0.06
C LEU A 138 -12.50 -12.42 -0.82
N VAL A 139 -11.47 -11.58 -1.00
CA VAL A 139 -10.25 -11.94 -1.74
C VAL A 139 -9.50 -13.07 -1.05
N GLY A 140 -9.40 -13.05 0.28
CA GLY A 140 -8.81 -14.11 1.10
C GLY A 140 -9.62 -15.41 1.05
N VAL A 141 -10.95 -15.34 1.16
CA VAL A 141 -11.80 -16.53 1.04
C VAL A 141 -11.66 -17.14 -0.37
N HIS A 142 -11.65 -16.32 -1.42
CA HIS A 142 -11.41 -16.79 -2.79
C HIS A 142 -10.03 -17.44 -2.96
N GLY A 143 -8.99 -16.88 -2.35
CA GLY A 143 -7.66 -17.47 -2.34
C GLY A 143 -7.61 -18.84 -1.66
N LEU A 144 -8.29 -18.97 -0.52
CA LEU A 144 -8.41 -20.26 0.19
C LEU A 144 -9.15 -21.31 -0.66
N PHE A 145 -10.21 -20.90 -1.37
CA PHE A 145 -10.90 -21.78 -2.32
C PHE A 145 -9.99 -22.23 -3.46
N GLN A 146 -9.17 -21.34 -4.03
CA GLN A 146 -8.19 -21.74 -5.07
C GLN A 146 -7.22 -22.81 -4.57
N TYR A 147 -6.77 -22.71 -3.32
CA TYR A 147 -5.91 -23.72 -2.71
C TYR A 147 -6.63 -25.06 -2.53
N ILE A 148 -7.86 -25.05 -2.01
CA ILE A 148 -8.67 -26.26 -1.81
C ILE A 148 -8.94 -26.98 -3.14
N LEU A 149 -9.26 -26.23 -4.19
CA LEU A 149 -9.52 -26.74 -5.53
C LEU A 149 -8.24 -27.16 -6.27
N ALA A 150 -7.06 -26.93 -5.68
CA ALA A 150 -5.76 -27.21 -6.27
C ALA A 150 -5.61 -26.63 -7.69
N VAL A 151 -6.00 -25.35 -7.87
CA VAL A 151 -5.90 -24.66 -9.16
C VAL A 151 -4.46 -24.75 -9.69
N PRO A 152 -4.26 -25.12 -10.97
CA PRO A 152 -2.92 -25.29 -11.52
C PRO A 152 -2.16 -23.96 -11.52
N ILE A 153 -0.86 -24.05 -11.27
CA ILE A 153 0.04 -22.89 -11.31
C ILE A 153 0.22 -22.49 -12.79
N PRO A 154 0.04 -21.20 -13.15
CA PRO A 154 0.34 -20.71 -14.49
C PRO A 154 1.77 -21.04 -14.94
N HIS A 155 1.94 -21.34 -16.22
CA HIS A 155 3.25 -21.66 -16.80
C HIS A 155 4.24 -20.49 -16.60
N GLY A 156 5.42 -20.77 -16.03
CA GLY A 156 6.46 -19.78 -15.75
C GLY A 156 6.60 -19.32 -14.29
N TRP A 157 5.71 -19.73 -13.38
CA TRP A 157 5.78 -19.39 -11.94
C TRP A 157 6.32 -20.52 -11.05
N VAL A 158 6.81 -21.60 -11.66
CA VAL A 158 7.36 -22.76 -10.98
C VAL A 158 8.87 -22.74 -11.15
N ASP A 159 9.60 -22.54 -10.06
CA ASP A 159 11.02 -22.84 -10.02
C ASP A 159 11.24 -24.35 -10.10
N VAL A 160 12.24 -24.80 -10.87
CA VAL A 160 12.54 -26.23 -11.16
C VAL A 160 12.69 -27.10 -9.89
N ASN A 161 12.88 -26.49 -8.71
CA ASN A 161 13.02 -27.18 -7.42
C ASN A 161 11.86 -26.94 -6.42
N GLU A 162 10.86 -26.11 -6.73
CA GLU A 162 9.73 -25.86 -5.82
C GLU A 162 8.60 -26.87 -6.03
N HIS A 163 8.54 -27.86 -5.15
CA HIS A 163 7.45 -28.85 -5.07
C HIS A 163 6.22 -28.26 -4.36
N VAL A 164 5.66 -27.19 -4.91
CA VAL A 164 4.45 -26.56 -4.35
C VAL A 164 3.22 -27.06 -5.12
N ARG A 165 2.26 -27.65 -4.41
CA ARG A 165 1.01 -28.17 -5.00
C ARG A 165 0.22 -27.09 -5.76
N THR A 166 0.06 -25.92 -5.14
CA THR A 166 -0.68 -24.76 -5.69
C THR A 166 -0.16 -23.48 -5.04
N ARG A 167 0.13 -22.45 -5.84
CA ARG A 167 0.36 -21.07 -5.38
C ARG A 167 -0.90 -20.25 -5.61
N VAL A 168 -1.40 -19.59 -4.57
CA VAL A 168 -2.64 -18.81 -4.63
C VAL A 168 -2.37 -17.39 -5.12
N PHE A 169 -3.22 -16.88 -6.03
CA PHE A 169 -3.11 -15.54 -6.61
C PHE A 169 -4.43 -14.76 -6.61
N SER A 170 -5.55 -15.42 -6.31
CA SER A 170 -6.91 -14.85 -6.22
C SER A 170 -7.25 -13.97 -7.45
N ILE A 171 -8.10 -12.95 -7.27
CA ILE A 171 -8.38 -11.94 -8.30
C ILE A 171 -7.22 -10.95 -8.49
N ILE A 172 -6.19 -11.02 -7.64
CA ILE A 172 -5.02 -10.14 -7.72
C ILE A 172 -4.07 -10.57 -8.83
N THR A 173 -4.19 -11.81 -9.33
CA THR A 173 -3.47 -12.35 -10.50
C THR A 173 -1.96 -12.45 -10.35
N SER A 174 -1.40 -12.14 -9.18
CA SER A 174 -0.01 -12.41 -8.82
C SER A 174 0.07 -12.85 -7.36
N PRO A 175 0.75 -13.97 -7.03
CA PRO A 175 0.92 -14.42 -5.65
C PRO A 175 1.66 -13.42 -4.77
N ASN A 176 2.67 -12.72 -5.32
CA ASN A 176 3.49 -11.78 -4.54
C ASN A 176 2.72 -10.49 -4.25
N GLU A 177 1.95 -10.02 -5.25
CA GLU A 177 1.01 -8.93 -5.05
C GLU A 177 -0.04 -9.34 -4.02
N LEU A 178 -0.65 -10.52 -4.14
CA LEU A 178 -1.62 -11.00 -3.16
C LEU A 178 -1.02 -11.10 -1.75
N GLY A 179 0.24 -11.53 -1.61
CA GLY A 179 0.97 -11.53 -0.35
C GLY A 179 1.04 -10.13 0.26
N SER A 180 1.44 -9.13 -0.55
CA SER A 180 1.46 -7.72 -0.15
C SER A 180 0.07 -7.20 0.26
N TYR A 181 -0.97 -7.61 -0.47
CA TYR A 181 -2.37 -7.25 -0.19
C TYR A 181 -2.77 -7.70 1.20
N MET A 182 -2.44 -8.95 1.52
CA MET A 182 -2.74 -9.57 2.80
C MET A 182 -1.90 -8.93 3.91
N ALA A 183 -0.60 -8.70 3.69
CA ALA A 183 0.27 -8.00 4.64
C ALA A 183 -0.25 -6.59 5.00
N LEU A 184 -0.86 -5.89 4.04
CA LEU A 184 -1.50 -4.58 4.28
C LEU A 184 -2.83 -4.70 5.05
N THR A 185 -3.65 -5.70 4.73
CA THR A 185 -5.04 -5.77 5.20
C THR A 185 -5.22 -6.62 6.46
N GLU A 186 -4.45 -7.68 6.69
CA GLU A 186 -4.56 -8.56 7.86
C GLU A 186 -4.48 -7.82 9.20
N PRO A 187 -3.49 -6.93 9.44
CA PRO A 187 -3.43 -6.21 10.71
C PRO A 187 -4.60 -5.23 10.87
N LEU A 188 -5.11 -4.69 9.76
CA LEU A 188 -6.30 -3.85 9.74
C LEU A 188 -7.57 -4.65 10.08
N ILE A 189 -7.71 -5.89 9.58
CA ILE A 189 -8.79 -6.81 9.94
C ILE A 189 -8.74 -7.12 11.44
N ALA A 190 -7.55 -7.44 11.97
CA ALA A 190 -7.36 -7.66 13.40
C ALA A 190 -7.71 -6.40 14.22
N GLY A 191 -7.35 -5.21 13.73
CA GLY A 191 -7.75 -3.93 14.30
C GLY A 191 -9.27 -3.74 14.36
N LEU A 192 -9.99 -4.06 13.27
CA LEU A 192 -11.45 -3.98 13.22
C LEU A 192 -12.13 -5.03 14.11
N PHE A 193 -11.56 -6.24 14.22
CA PHE A 193 -12.03 -7.27 15.14
C PHE A 193 -12.00 -6.79 16.61
N LEU A 194 -10.94 -6.09 17.01
CA LEU A 194 -10.79 -5.53 18.36
C LEU A 194 -11.63 -4.25 18.56
N TYR A 195 -11.85 -3.50 17.49
CA TYR A 195 -12.70 -2.31 17.49
C TYR A 195 -14.18 -2.64 17.70
N GLU A 196 -14.67 -3.68 17.03
CA GLU A 196 -16.08 -3.98 16.92
C GLU A 196 -16.71 -4.49 18.24
N ARG A 197 -17.98 -4.11 18.46
CA ARG A 197 -18.79 -4.56 19.59
C ARG A 197 -19.89 -5.53 19.15
N ASN A 198 -20.38 -5.40 17.92
CA ASN A 198 -21.36 -6.30 17.35
C ASN A 198 -20.78 -7.71 17.19
N ARG A 199 -21.40 -8.70 17.85
CA ARG A 199 -20.92 -10.09 17.86
C ARG A 199 -20.83 -10.69 16.46
N MET A 200 -21.79 -10.42 15.58
CA MET A 200 -21.80 -10.97 14.22
C MET A 200 -20.63 -10.44 13.41
N ARG A 201 -20.42 -9.12 13.41
CA ARG A 201 -19.28 -8.50 12.72
C ARG A 201 -17.94 -8.96 13.29
N LYS A 202 -17.87 -9.12 14.61
CA LYS A 202 -16.68 -9.67 15.27
C LYS A 202 -16.37 -11.10 14.80
N TRP A 203 -17.39 -11.95 14.64
CA TRP A 203 -17.22 -13.28 14.03
C TRP A 203 -16.76 -13.21 12.58
N ILE A 204 -17.37 -12.34 11.76
CA ILE A 204 -16.96 -12.13 10.37
C ILE A 204 -15.49 -11.73 10.28
N TYR A 205 -15.03 -10.77 11.09
CA TYR A 205 -13.63 -10.36 11.10
C TYR A 205 -12.69 -11.44 11.65
N GLY A 206 -13.11 -12.20 12.66
CA GLY A 206 -12.32 -13.30 13.21
C GLY A 206 -12.10 -14.42 12.19
N VAL A 207 -13.18 -14.94 11.59
CA VAL A 207 -13.10 -15.99 10.57
C VAL A 207 -12.40 -15.47 9.32
N GLY A 208 -12.74 -14.25 8.88
CA GLY A 208 -12.11 -13.61 7.74
C GLY A 208 -10.61 -13.39 7.92
N PHE A 209 -10.16 -13.03 9.12
CA PHE A 209 -8.73 -12.91 9.44
C PHE A 209 -7.98 -14.23 9.20
N PHE A 210 -8.50 -15.35 9.70
CA PHE A 210 -7.87 -16.66 9.48
C PHE A 210 -7.90 -17.09 8.02
N ALA A 211 -8.94 -16.74 7.26
CA ALA A 211 -8.99 -17.00 5.83
C ALA A 211 -7.94 -16.17 5.05
N CYS A 212 -7.73 -14.90 5.43
CA CYS A 212 -6.68 -14.05 4.88
C CYS A 212 -5.28 -14.59 5.22
N VAL A 213 -5.03 -14.95 6.49
CA VAL A 213 -3.75 -15.55 6.93
C VAL A 213 -3.47 -16.86 6.20
N GLY A 214 -4.46 -17.74 6.06
CA GLY A 214 -4.33 -18.96 5.28
C GLY A 214 -3.94 -18.66 3.83
N THR A 215 -4.62 -17.70 3.21
CA THR A 215 -4.31 -17.26 1.85
C THR A 215 -2.91 -16.69 1.71
N HIS A 216 -2.48 -15.82 2.63
CA HIS A 216 -1.15 -15.24 2.67
C HIS A 216 -0.06 -16.32 2.80
N ILE A 217 -0.29 -17.36 3.61
CA ILE A 217 0.62 -18.50 3.69
C ILE A 217 0.65 -19.28 2.36
N PHE A 218 -0.51 -19.51 1.73
CA PHE A 218 -0.62 -20.27 0.48
C PHE A 218 -0.23 -19.49 -0.79
N THR A 219 0.05 -18.19 -0.72
CA THR A 219 0.74 -17.49 -1.82
C THR A 219 2.20 -17.94 -1.96
N TYR A 220 2.76 -18.47 -0.86
CA TYR A 220 4.18 -18.79 -0.69
C TYR A 220 5.11 -17.60 -0.88
N ASP A 221 4.59 -16.37 -0.77
CA ASP A 221 5.41 -15.17 -0.78
C ASP A 221 6.09 -14.96 0.57
N ARG A 222 7.36 -15.36 0.63
CA ARG A 222 8.19 -15.20 1.83
C ARG A 222 8.51 -13.73 2.10
N GLY A 223 8.55 -12.91 1.05
CA GLY A 223 8.84 -11.48 1.14
C GLY A 223 7.77 -10.76 1.93
N SER A 224 6.50 -10.99 1.59
CA SER A 224 5.37 -10.35 2.27
C SER A 224 5.21 -10.81 3.72
N LEU A 225 5.39 -12.10 4.00
CA LEU A 225 5.34 -12.65 5.36
C LEU A 225 6.45 -12.07 6.24
N LEU A 226 7.69 -12.04 5.73
CA LEU A 226 8.81 -11.43 6.45
C LEU A 226 8.60 -9.93 6.66
N ALA A 227 8.11 -9.23 5.65
CA ALA A 227 7.81 -7.81 5.74
C ALA A 227 6.74 -7.51 6.81
N LEU A 228 5.71 -8.34 6.91
CA LEU A 228 4.69 -8.24 7.95
C LEU A 228 5.29 -8.48 9.36
N ILE A 229 6.13 -9.50 9.52
CA ILE A 229 6.82 -9.77 10.80
C ILE A 229 7.71 -8.59 11.19
N LEU A 230 8.52 -8.07 10.26
CA LEU A 230 9.38 -6.91 10.51
C LEU A 230 8.56 -5.66 10.83
N ALA A 231 7.43 -5.44 10.16
CA ALA A 231 6.53 -4.35 10.48
C ALA A 231 5.94 -4.48 11.89
N LEU A 232 5.54 -5.69 12.29
CA LEU A 232 5.09 -5.97 13.65
C LEU A 232 6.19 -5.67 14.69
N VAL A 233 7.44 -6.07 14.42
CA VAL A 233 8.60 -5.76 15.28
C VAL A 233 8.80 -4.25 15.40
N VAL A 234 8.87 -3.53 14.27
CA VAL A 234 9.08 -2.07 14.25
C VAL A 234 7.97 -1.35 15.01
N VAL A 235 6.70 -1.68 14.73
CA VAL A 235 5.56 -1.02 15.39
C VAL A 235 5.46 -1.40 16.87
N ALA A 236 5.72 -2.66 17.23
CA ALA A 236 5.79 -3.09 18.63
C ALA A 236 6.86 -2.32 19.39
N ALA A 237 8.06 -2.16 18.82
CA ALA A 237 9.14 -1.38 19.42
C ALA A 237 8.74 0.10 19.63
N LEU A 238 8.02 0.70 18.68
CA LEU A 238 7.58 2.09 18.74
C LEU A 238 6.42 2.35 19.72
N ILE A 239 5.53 1.38 19.92
CA ILE A 239 4.29 1.56 20.73
C ILE A 239 4.43 0.93 22.11
N ARG A 240 4.86 -0.33 22.18
CA ARG A 240 4.92 -1.11 23.42
C ARG A 240 5.98 -2.21 23.28
N PRO A 241 7.26 -1.94 23.59
CA PRO A 241 8.37 -2.87 23.32
C PRO A 241 8.22 -4.22 24.03
N ARG A 242 7.42 -4.31 25.10
CA ARG A 242 7.07 -5.59 25.74
C ARG A 242 6.40 -6.59 24.79
N LEU A 243 5.72 -6.12 23.74
CA LEU A 243 5.11 -6.98 22.72
C LEU A 243 6.15 -7.70 21.85
N LEU A 244 7.41 -7.24 21.84
CA LEU A 244 8.50 -7.94 21.14
C LEU A 244 8.73 -9.34 21.70
N ILE A 245 8.47 -9.56 22.99
CA ILE A 245 8.56 -10.89 23.60
C ILE A 245 7.61 -11.86 22.90
N LEU A 246 6.37 -11.43 22.62
CA LEU A 246 5.40 -12.26 21.89
C LEU A 246 5.86 -12.54 20.47
N VAL A 247 6.40 -11.54 19.77
CA VAL A 247 6.91 -11.73 18.40
C VAL A 247 8.08 -12.71 18.37
N VAL A 248 9.00 -12.61 19.33
CA VAL A 248 10.12 -13.56 19.48
C VAL A 248 9.61 -14.96 19.78
N ILE A 249 8.66 -15.12 20.71
CA ILE A 249 8.07 -16.43 21.03
C ILE A 249 7.44 -17.06 19.78
N LEU A 250 6.61 -16.31 19.05
CA LEU A 250 5.98 -16.79 17.81
C LEU A 250 7.02 -17.12 16.74
N GLY A 251 8.08 -16.31 16.60
CA GLY A 251 9.18 -16.56 15.68
C GLY A 251 9.95 -17.84 16.02
N VAL A 252 10.23 -18.08 17.30
CA VAL A 252 10.89 -19.30 17.78
C VAL A 252 10.00 -20.52 17.51
N ILE A 253 8.70 -20.45 17.84
CA ILE A 253 7.75 -21.53 17.54
C ILE A 253 7.71 -21.81 16.04
N GLY A 254 7.64 -20.77 15.21
CA GLY A 254 7.65 -20.88 13.76
C GLY A 254 8.92 -21.53 13.22
N PHE A 255 10.09 -21.17 13.75
CA PHE A 255 11.38 -21.75 13.34
C PHE A 255 11.44 -23.27 13.51
N PHE A 256 10.84 -23.79 14.58
CA PHE A 256 10.82 -25.24 14.85
C PHE A 256 9.76 -26.01 14.05
N LEU A 257 8.96 -25.35 13.21
CA LEU A 257 8.09 -26.07 12.26
C LEU A 257 8.95 -26.63 11.11
N PRO A 258 8.93 -27.96 10.86
CA PRO A 258 9.82 -28.60 9.89
C PRO A 258 9.84 -27.96 8.49
N PRO A 259 8.71 -27.51 7.91
CA PRO A 259 8.69 -26.84 6.60
C PRO A 259 9.47 -25.51 6.56
N ILE A 260 9.57 -24.82 7.70
CA ILE A 260 10.23 -23.50 7.82
C ILE A 260 11.74 -23.69 8.03
N HIS A 261 12.12 -24.62 8.91
CA HIS A 261 13.53 -24.88 9.21
C HIS A 261 14.33 -25.34 7.97
N HIS A 262 13.77 -26.27 7.17
CA HIS A 262 14.44 -26.78 5.98
C HIS A 262 14.63 -25.66 4.94
N ARG A 263 13.62 -24.81 4.76
CA ARG A 263 13.72 -23.67 3.86
C ARG A 263 14.69 -22.59 4.34
N PHE A 264 14.87 -22.43 5.65
CA PHE A 264 15.88 -21.52 6.19
C PHE A 264 17.29 -22.02 5.88
N ALA A 265 17.54 -23.33 6.01
CA ALA A 265 18.81 -23.93 5.65
C ALA A 265 19.13 -23.78 4.14
N ASP A 266 18.12 -23.93 3.27
CA ASP A 266 18.27 -23.78 1.82
C ASP A 266 18.76 -22.38 1.40
N LEU A 267 18.44 -21.32 2.15
CA LEU A 267 18.88 -19.94 1.86
C LEU A 267 20.41 -19.78 1.91
N PHE A 268 21.08 -20.61 2.71
CA PHE A 268 22.54 -20.61 2.83
C PHE A 268 23.20 -21.65 1.92
N SER A 269 22.42 -22.34 1.08
CA SER A 269 22.97 -23.33 0.16
C SER A 269 23.76 -22.64 -0.97
N PRO A 270 24.92 -23.18 -1.37
CA PRO A 270 25.68 -22.67 -2.52
C PRO A 270 24.85 -22.65 -3.81
N VAL A 271 23.95 -23.62 -3.98
CA VAL A 271 23.06 -23.71 -5.15
C VAL A 271 22.09 -22.52 -5.20
N TYR A 272 21.53 -22.11 -4.05
CA TYR A 272 20.67 -20.95 -3.97
C TYR A 272 21.43 -19.65 -4.30
N LEU A 273 22.64 -19.48 -3.76
CA LEU A 273 23.47 -18.31 -4.03
C LEU A 273 23.86 -18.20 -5.51
N LEU A 274 24.24 -19.32 -6.13
CA LEU A 274 24.54 -19.37 -7.57
C LEU A 274 23.32 -19.00 -8.42
N LYS A 275 22.13 -19.55 -8.11
CA LYS A 275 20.89 -19.18 -8.82
C LYS A 275 20.50 -17.73 -8.59
N ALA A 276 20.68 -17.21 -7.38
CA ALA A 276 20.42 -15.80 -7.07
C ALA A 276 21.32 -14.87 -7.89
N GLN A 277 22.56 -15.28 -8.16
CA GLN A 277 23.54 -14.58 -9.00
C GLN A 277 23.35 -14.84 -10.51
N GLN A 278 22.73 -15.94 -10.90
CA GLN A 278 22.46 -16.32 -12.29
C GLN A 278 20.99 -16.06 -12.64
N GLY A 279 20.65 -14.81 -12.93
CA GLY A 279 19.30 -14.40 -13.37
C GLY A 279 18.26 -14.21 -12.24
N GLY A 280 18.63 -14.53 -10.99
CA GLY A 280 17.83 -14.24 -9.80
C GLY A 280 17.92 -12.80 -9.30
N ARG A 281 17.41 -12.54 -8.09
CA ARG A 281 17.29 -11.18 -7.53
C ARG A 281 18.63 -10.45 -7.41
N LEU A 282 19.70 -11.11 -6.99
CA LEU A 282 21.02 -10.47 -6.84
C LEU A 282 21.58 -10.01 -8.18
N TYR A 283 21.39 -10.81 -9.25
CA TYR A 283 21.75 -10.39 -10.60
C TYR A 283 20.98 -9.14 -11.03
N ARG A 284 19.65 -9.16 -10.89
CA ARG A 284 18.80 -8.04 -11.30
C ARG A 284 19.17 -6.79 -10.53
N TRP A 285 19.34 -6.88 -9.22
CA TRP A 285 19.79 -5.75 -8.40
C TRP A 285 21.17 -5.24 -8.83
N GLY A 286 22.10 -6.13 -9.19
CA GLY A 286 23.36 -5.78 -9.81
C GLY A 286 23.19 -4.92 -11.07
N VAL A 287 22.29 -5.30 -11.98
CA VAL A 287 21.95 -4.51 -13.17
C VAL A 287 21.39 -3.13 -12.83
N ALA A 288 20.63 -3.00 -11.74
CA ALA A 288 20.17 -1.68 -11.26
C ALA A 288 21.35 -0.81 -10.83
N PHE A 289 22.28 -1.39 -10.06
CA PHE A 289 23.50 -0.70 -9.63
C PHE A 289 24.38 -0.32 -10.82
N ASP A 290 24.55 -1.21 -11.80
CA ASP A 290 25.34 -0.94 -13.00
C ASP A 290 24.72 0.19 -13.82
N THR A 291 23.39 0.15 -14.02
CA THR A 291 22.64 1.23 -14.70
C THR A 291 22.82 2.55 -13.97
N MET A 292 22.65 2.56 -12.65
CA MET A 292 22.86 3.77 -11.84
C MET A 292 24.31 4.24 -11.89
N SER A 293 25.30 3.35 -11.92
CA SER A 293 26.72 3.72 -11.93
C SER A 293 27.14 4.54 -13.16
N GLN A 294 26.44 4.39 -14.29
CA GLN A 294 26.66 5.17 -15.50
C GLN A 294 26.18 6.62 -15.34
N ASN A 295 25.15 6.85 -14.53
CA ASN A 295 24.66 8.20 -14.18
C ASN A 295 24.17 8.22 -12.72
N PRO A 296 25.08 8.37 -11.75
CA PRO A 296 24.77 8.10 -10.33
C PRO A 296 23.64 8.94 -9.74
N LEU A 297 23.47 10.17 -10.23
CA LEU A 297 22.49 11.11 -9.69
C LEU A 297 21.11 10.94 -10.32
N PHE A 298 21.03 10.58 -11.59
CA PHE A 298 19.79 10.64 -12.38
C PHE A 298 19.35 9.29 -12.96
N GLY A 299 20.19 8.25 -12.86
CA GLY A 299 19.89 6.91 -13.35
C GLY A 299 19.87 6.79 -14.88
N GLY A 300 19.37 5.64 -15.34
CA GLY A 300 19.23 5.28 -16.75
C GLY A 300 17.98 5.82 -17.44
N GLY A 301 17.16 6.62 -16.75
CA GLY A 301 15.93 7.20 -17.29
C GLY A 301 14.67 6.40 -16.96
N LEU A 302 13.53 7.10 -16.93
CA LEU A 302 12.23 6.51 -16.59
C LEU A 302 11.79 5.47 -17.62
N GLY A 303 11.23 4.35 -17.16
CA GLY A 303 10.74 3.27 -18.00
C GLY A 303 11.84 2.42 -18.65
N HIS A 304 13.11 2.61 -18.28
CA HIS A 304 14.25 1.90 -18.89
C HIS A 304 14.80 0.77 -18.02
N TYR A 305 14.33 0.59 -16.78
CA TYR A 305 14.77 -0.52 -15.94
C TYR A 305 13.72 -0.94 -14.89
N GLY A 306 13.63 -2.23 -14.60
CA GLY A 306 12.99 -2.74 -13.38
C GLY A 306 11.46 -2.76 -13.36
N GLY A 307 10.79 -1.86 -14.08
CA GLY A 307 9.33 -1.79 -14.18
C GLY A 307 8.71 -2.59 -15.33
N SER A 308 7.37 -2.61 -15.39
CA SER A 308 6.63 -3.21 -16.49
C SER A 308 6.90 -2.47 -17.80
N VAL A 309 7.04 -1.13 -17.74
CA VAL A 309 7.36 -0.31 -18.92
C VAL A 309 8.66 -0.79 -19.58
N ALA A 310 9.72 -0.98 -18.81
CA ALA A 310 10.99 -1.45 -19.35
C ALA A 310 10.88 -2.87 -19.96
N SER A 311 10.09 -3.74 -19.33
CA SER A 311 9.84 -5.10 -19.82
C SER A 311 9.01 -5.11 -21.11
N ASP A 312 7.95 -4.30 -21.18
CA ASP A 312 7.01 -4.24 -22.30
C ASP A 312 7.68 -3.68 -23.57
N PHE A 313 8.61 -2.74 -23.41
CA PHE A 313 9.41 -2.18 -24.50
C PHE A 313 10.70 -2.95 -24.78
N GLY A 314 11.00 -4.02 -24.04
CA GLY A 314 12.22 -4.82 -24.20
C GLY A 314 13.52 -4.07 -23.85
N LEU A 315 13.41 -3.04 -23.02
CA LEU A 315 14.51 -2.15 -22.63
C LEU A 315 15.21 -2.58 -21.34
N GLY A 316 14.57 -3.42 -20.53
CA GLY A 316 15.12 -3.85 -19.25
C GLY A 316 14.49 -5.11 -18.69
N ILE A 317 15.09 -5.60 -17.61
CA ILE A 317 14.63 -6.79 -16.89
C ILE A 317 13.73 -6.34 -15.74
N TYR A 318 12.59 -7.00 -15.55
CA TYR A 318 11.71 -6.75 -14.41
C TYR A 318 12.44 -7.04 -13.09
N SER A 319 12.53 -6.04 -12.22
CA SER A 319 13.27 -6.14 -10.96
C SER A 319 12.31 -6.50 -9.85
N ASP A 320 12.55 -7.60 -9.15
CA ASP A 320 11.76 -7.99 -7.96
C ASP A 320 12.18 -7.14 -6.74
N ASN A 321 12.22 -5.81 -6.90
CA ASN A 321 12.55 -4.81 -5.87
C ASN A 321 12.27 -3.40 -6.42
N TYR A 322 11.24 -2.74 -5.88
CA TYR A 322 10.85 -1.39 -6.32
C TYR A 322 11.96 -0.35 -6.05
N TYR A 323 12.77 -0.52 -4.99
CA TYR A 323 13.87 0.39 -4.70
C TYR A 323 14.99 0.29 -5.71
N MET A 324 15.26 -0.91 -6.23
CA MET A 324 16.24 -1.11 -7.29
C MET A 324 15.71 -0.59 -8.63
N LYS A 325 14.40 -0.71 -8.90
CA LYS A 325 13.76 -0.01 -10.02
C LYS A 325 14.02 1.50 -9.93
N VAL A 326 13.63 2.14 -8.83
CA VAL A 326 13.80 3.59 -8.62
C VAL A 326 15.28 3.98 -8.72
N LEU A 327 16.19 3.21 -8.13
CA LEU A 327 17.63 3.46 -8.21
C LEU A 327 18.15 3.40 -9.66
N GLY A 328 17.75 2.37 -10.41
CA GLY A 328 18.15 2.19 -11.80
C GLY A 328 17.59 3.28 -12.72
N GLU A 329 16.31 3.65 -12.58
CA GLU A 329 15.64 4.61 -13.46
C GLU A 329 15.93 6.07 -13.11
N SER A 330 16.10 6.37 -11.82
CA SER A 330 16.11 7.74 -11.29
C SER A 330 17.30 8.06 -10.39
N GLY A 331 18.27 7.14 -10.27
CA GLY A 331 19.52 7.36 -9.55
C GLY A 331 19.35 7.57 -8.04
N LEU A 332 20.42 8.04 -7.41
CA LEU A 332 20.47 8.25 -5.96
C LEU A 332 19.51 9.36 -5.50
N ILE A 333 19.33 10.43 -6.31
CA ILE A 333 18.43 11.52 -5.95
C ILE A 333 16.98 11.01 -5.91
N GLY A 334 16.56 10.28 -6.93
CA GLY A 334 15.21 9.71 -6.97
C GLY A 334 14.95 8.75 -5.82
N LEU A 335 15.90 7.85 -5.51
CA LEU A 335 15.78 6.94 -4.38
C LEU A 335 15.66 7.69 -3.04
N VAL A 336 16.47 8.73 -2.81
CA VAL A 336 16.42 9.54 -1.58
C VAL A 336 15.09 10.28 -1.46
N LEU A 337 14.60 10.89 -2.54
CA LEU A 337 13.31 11.58 -2.54
C LEU A 337 12.14 10.61 -2.33
N PHE A 338 12.19 9.45 -2.97
CA PHE A 338 11.20 8.39 -2.83
C PHE A 338 11.13 7.86 -1.39
N MET A 339 12.27 7.52 -0.80
CA MET A 339 12.35 7.06 0.60
C MET A 339 11.96 8.18 1.57
N GLY A 340 12.41 9.41 1.32
CA GLY A 340 12.05 10.59 2.11
C GLY A 340 10.54 10.84 2.15
N MET A 341 9.86 10.68 1.01
CA MET A 341 8.40 10.78 0.92
C MET A 341 7.70 9.72 1.77
N HIS A 342 8.08 8.44 1.64
CA HIS A 342 7.45 7.35 2.38
C HIS A 342 7.71 7.45 3.89
N LEU A 343 8.95 7.77 4.29
CA LEU A 343 9.30 7.98 5.69
C LEU A 343 8.55 9.18 6.28
N ALA A 344 8.37 10.27 5.53
CA ALA A 344 7.59 11.41 5.96
C ALA A 344 6.10 11.06 6.14
N LEU A 345 5.52 10.30 5.20
CA LEU A 345 4.15 9.80 5.29
C LEU A 345 3.95 8.92 6.54
N LEU A 346 4.79 7.90 6.72
CA LEU A 346 4.71 7.00 7.89
C LEU A 346 4.92 7.76 9.20
N ARG A 347 5.88 8.68 9.25
CA ARG A 347 6.11 9.53 10.42
C ARG A 347 4.89 10.39 10.75
N GLU A 348 4.23 10.96 9.73
CA GLU A 348 3.04 11.78 9.94
C GLU A 348 1.86 10.94 10.44
N VAL A 349 1.58 9.79 9.82
CA VAL A 349 0.53 8.85 10.27
C VAL A 349 0.79 8.43 11.72
N PHE A 350 2.04 8.12 12.06
CA PHE A 350 2.41 7.73 13.41
C PHE A 350 2.17 8.87 14.42
N LYS A 351 2.68 10.06 14.14
CA LYS A 351 2.64 11.20 15.08
C LYS A 351 1.23 11.79 15.24
N ARG A 352 0.49 11.94 14.15
CA ARG A 352 -0.83 12.59 14.15
C ARG A 352 -1.97 11.64 14.45
N THR A 353 -1.86 10.37 14.02
CA THR A 353 -2.94 9.39 14.20
C THR A 353 -2.59 8.36 15.26
N VAL A 354 -1.55 7.54 15.06
CA VAL A 354 -1.27 6.36 15.93
C VAL A 354 -1.03 6.75 17.40
N LYS A 355 -0.25 7.81 17.65
CA LYS A 355 0.08 8.25 19.01
C LYS A 355 -1.07 8.92 19.75
N ARG A 356 -2.00 9.55 19.03
CA ARG A 356 -3.08 10.36 19.60
C ARG A 356 -4.42 9.61 19.69
N MET A 357 -4.60 8.56 18.88
CA MET A 357 -5.84 7.80 18.86
C MET A 357 -6.03 7.02 20.17
N GLU A 358 -7.18 7.19 20.80
CA GLU A 358 -7.54 6.53 22.05
C GLU A 358 -8.65 5.48 21.90
N GLY A 359 -8.86 4.72 22.98
CA GLY A 359 -9.89 3.70 23.06
C GLY A 359 -9.77 2.61 21.99
N ARG A 360 -10.92 2.14 21.50
CA ARG A 360 -10.99 1.03 20.54
C ARG A 360 -10.53 1.40 19.12
N LYS A 361 -10.67 2.67 18.73
CA LYS A 361 -10.24 3.18 17.42
C LYS A 361 -8.73 2.98 17.21
N ARG A 362 -7.97 3.05 18.31
CA ARG A 362 -6.52 2.83 18.32
C ARG A 362 -6.11 1.49 17.72
N TYR A 363 -6.88 0.42 17.94
CA TYR A 363 -6.56 -0.89 17.36
C TYR A 363 -6.61 -0.89 15.83
N VAL A 364 -7.57 -0.19 15.24
CA VAL A 364 -7.72 -0.05 13.78
C VAL A 364 -6.56 0.74 13.20
N VAL A 365 -6.21 1.85 13.85
CA VAL A 365 -5.11 2.72 13.39
C VAL A 365 -3.76 2.02 13.50
N ILE A 366 -3.51 1.28 14.58
CA ILE A 366 -2.28 0.47 14.74
C ILE A 366 -2.23 -0.60 13.65
N GLY A 367 -3.33 -1.30 13.41
CA GLY A 367 -3.45 -2.30 12.34
C GLY A 367 -3.12 -1.71 10.97
N GLY A 368 -3.81 -0.63 10.58
CA GLY A 368 -3.52 0.06 9.33
C GLY A 368 -2.07 0.54 9.22
N PHE A 369 -1.49 1.06 10.30
CA PHE A 369 -0.09 1.49 10.32
C PHE A 369 0.91 0.34 10.16
N ILE A 370 0.68 -0.82 10.79
CA ILE A 370 1.48 -2.04 10.58
C ILE A 370 1.46 -2.42 9.10
N GLY A 371 0.28 -2.44 8.48
CA GLY A 371 0.13 -2.75 7.07
C GLY A 371 0.90 -1.80 6.16
N LEU A 372 0.85 -0.49 6.43
CA LEU A 372 1.63 0.51 5.66
C LEU A 372 3.14 0.27 5.78
N VAL A 373 3.64 -0.02 7.00
CA VAL A 373 5.05 -0.34 7.22
C VAL A 373 5.44 -1.64 6.50
N ALA A 374 4.57 -2.65 6.52
CA ALA A 374 4.80 -3.93 5.85
C ALA A 374 4.96 -3.74 4.34
N VAL A 375 4.10 -2.96 3.68
CA VAL A 375 4.20 -2.69 2.23
C VAL A 375 5.52 -1.99 1.89
N VAL A 376 5.93 -1.00 2.69
CA VAL A 376 7.22 -0.33 2.48
C VAL A 376 8.37 -1.33 2.63
N ILE A 377 8.38 -2.18 3.66
CA ILE A 377 9.43 -3.20 3.81
C ILE A 377 9.41 -4.19 2.63
N HIS A 378 8.22 -4.60 2.20
CA HIS A 378 8.05 -5.60 1.14
C HIS A 378 8.58 -5.11 -0.22
N ASN A 379 8.46 -3.82 -0.52
CA ASN A 379 9.02 -3.21 -1.74
C ASN A 379 10.56 -3.34 -1.85
N GLY A 380 11.26 -3.68 -0.76
CA GLY A 380 12.70 -3.97 -0.80
C GLY A 380 13.04 -5.36 -1.34
N VAL A 381 12.05 -6.23 -1.56
CA VAL A 381 12.24 -7.59 -2.08
C VAL A 381 11.19 -7.99 -3.13
N GLU A 382 10.34 -7.04 -3.52
CA GLU A 382 9.33 -7.18 -4.56
C GLU A 382 8.97 -5.80 -5.15
N ASN A 383 8.38 -5.76 -6.35
CA ASN A 383 8.04 -4.53 -7.08
C ASN A 383 6.57 -4.10 -6.90
N VAL A 384 6.01 -4.23 -5.70
CA VAL A 384 4.55 -4.17 -5.48
C VAL A 384 3.91 -2.81 -5.75
N PHE A 385 4.68 -1.71 -5.74
CA PHE A 385 4.15 -0.40 -6.14
C PHE A 385 3.96 -0.24 -7.66
N GLU A 386 4.50 -1.14 -8.47
CA GLU A 386 4.22 -1.19 -9.91
C GLU A 386 2.77 -1.65 -10.16
N PHE A 387 2.22 -2.44 -9.23
CA PHE A 387 0.85 -2.91 -9.31
C PHE A 387 -0.13 -1.85 -8.80
N GLY A 388 -0.80 -1.18 -9.74
CA GLY A 388 -1.73 -0.07 -9.47
C GLY A 388 -2.72 -0.27 -8.32
N PRO A 389 -3.45 -1.40 -8.24
CA PRO A 389 -4.36 -1.67 -7.13
C PRO A 389 -3.71 -1.60 -5.74
N MET A 390 -2.44 -2.01 -5.60
CA MET A 390 -1.70 -1.90 -4.34
C MET A 390 -1.37 -0.46 -4.00
N THR A 391 -0.82 0.26 -4.95
CA THR A 391 -0.39 1.65 -4.74
C THR A 391 -1.59 2.51 -4.36
N VAL A 392 -2.73 2.35 -5.05
CA VAL A 392 -3.99 3.03 -4.69
C VAL A 392 -4.44 2.66 -3.29
N LEU A 393 -4.44 1.37 -2.93
CA LEU A 393 -4.90 0.93 -1.62
C LEU A 393 -3.99 1.44 -0.49
N TYR A 394 -2.67 1.37 -0.68
CA TYR A 394 -1.67 1.89 0.26
C TYR A 394 -1.90 3.38 0.55
N PHE A 395 -1.95 4.20 -0.50
CA PHE A 395 -2.18 5.64 -0.33
C PHE A 395 -3.57 5.96 0.19
N THR A 396 -4.59 5.18 -0.19
CA THR A 396 -5.96 5.33 0.33
C THR A 396 -5.99 5.08 1.83
N ILE A 397 -5.48 3.95 2.33
CA ILE A 397 -5.44 3.65 3.76
C ILE A 397 -4.64 4.72 4.51
N ALA A 398 -3.45 5.10 4.03
CA ALA A 398 -2.65 6.13 4.67
C ALA A 398 -3.40 7.46 4.79
N THR A 399 -4.09 7.88 3.72
CA THR A 399 -4.87 9.11 3.68
C THR A 399 -6.08 9.03 4.61
N LEU A 400 -6.80 7.91 4.64
CA LEU A 400 -7.93 7.69 5.54
C LEU A 400 -7.50 7.76 7.01
N LEU A 401 -6.38 7.14 7.38
CA LEU A 401 -5.84 7.23 8.74
C LEU A 401 -5.48 8.67 9.12
N LEU A 402 -4.90 9.45 8.20
CA LEU A 402 -4.58 10.85 8.45
C LEU A 402 -5.84 11.74 8.58
N ILE A 403 -6.86 11.51 7.76
CA ILE A 403 -8.15 12.20 7.86
C ILE A 403 -8.81 11.89 9.21
N TRP A 404 -8.79 10.62 9.63
CA TRP A 404 -9.37 10.22 10.91
C TRP A 404 -8.63 10.85 12.08
N GLY A 405 -7.29 10.83 12.07
CA GLY A 405 -6.46 11.46 13.10
C GLY A 405 -6.75 12.95 13.24
N ARG A 406 -6.88 13.67 12.12
CA ARG A 406 -7.26 15.09 12.11
C ARG A 406 -8.64 15.34 12.75
N GLY A 407 -9.60 14.44 12.53
CA GLY A 407 -10.93 14.54 13.16
C GLY A 407 -10.86 14.46 14.69
N GLU A 408 -10.07 13.51 15.21
CA GLU A 408 -9.88 13.38 16.66
C GLU A 408 -9.12 14.58 17.25
N GLU A 409 -8.10 15.11 16.56
CA GLU A 409 -7.38 16.31 17.01
C GLU A 409 -8.32 17.52 17.18
N LYS A 410 -9.26 17.71 16.25
CA LYS A 410 -10.26 18.78 16.36
C LYS A 410 -11.21 18.59 17.55
N ASN A 411 -11.64 17.35 17.79
CA ASN A 411 -12.54 17.04 18.89
C ASN A 411 -11.88 17.24 20.26
N LEU A 412 -10.58 16.91 20.37
CA LEU A 412 -9.81 17.15 21.60
C LEU A 412 -9.69 18.65 21.89
N ASN A 413 -9.28 19.45 20.91
CA ASN A 413 -9.12 20.89 21.08
C ASN A 413 -10.46 21.59 21.41
N ALA A 414 -11.56 21.18 20.77
CA ALA A 414 -12.89 21.73 21.06
C ALA A 414 -13.37 21.38 22.48
N GLY A 415 -13.00 20.21 22.99
CA GLY A 415 -13.28 19.81 24.38
C GLY A 415 -12.50 20.64 25.40
N GLU A 416 -11.24 20.97 25.10
CA GLU A 416 -10.40 21.83 25.95
C GLU A 416 -10.93 23.27 26.00
N GLU A 417 -11.33 23.84 24.86
CA GLU A 417 -11.91 25.19 24.82
C GLU A 417 -13.21 25.31 25.64
N HIS A 418 -14.08 24.29 25.59
CA HIS A 418 -15.34 24.29 26.34
C HIS A 418 -15.14 24.17 27.86
N LEU A 419 -14.10 23.43 28.30
CA LEU A 419 -13.74 23.31 29.72
C LEU A 419 -13.14 24.61 30.28
N VAL A 420 -12.45 25.40 29.44
CA VAL A 420 -11.92 26.71 29.83
C VAL A 420 -13.03 27.76 29.93
N SER A 421 -14.04 27.72 29.03
CA SER A 421 -15.17 28.66 29.06
C SER A 421 -16.17 28.42 30.19
N ASP A 422 -16.27 27.18 30.69
CA ASP A 422 -17.15 26.80 31.81
C ASP A 422 -16.45 26.89 33.18
N SER A 423 -15.18 27.30 33.22
CA SER A 423 -14.55 27.68 34.49
C SER A 423 -15.19 29.00 34.96
N PRO A 424 -15.83 29.04 36.14
CA PRO A 424 -16.35 30.30 36.64
C PRO A 424 -15.14 31.20 36.86
N THR A 425 -15.05 32.27 36.08
CA THR A 425 -14.22 33.41 36.41
C THR A 425 -14.59 33.80 37.84
N ALA A 426 -13.67 33.48 38.76
CA ALA A 426 -13.68 34.05 40.08
C ALA A 426 -13.59 35.56 39.89
N SER A 427 -14.74 36.22 39.92
CA SER A 427 -14.84 37.63 40.24
C SER A 427 -14.25 37.81 41.63
N ALA A 428 -13.02 38.29 41.69
CA ALA A 428 -12.41 38.87 42.88
C ALA A 428 -11.60 40.09 42.44
#